data_AF-A0A949IRP9-F1
#
_entry.id   AF-A0A949IRP9-F1
#
_cell.length_a   1.000
_cell.length_b   1.000
_cell.length_c   1.000
_cell.angle_alpha   90.00
_cell.angle_beta   90.00
_cell.angle_gamma   90.00
#
_symmetry.space_group_name_H-M   'P 1'
#
loop_
_entity.id
_entity.type
_entity.pdbx_description
1 polymer ?
#
loop_
_entity_poly.entity_id
_entity_poly.type
_entity_poly.pdbx_seq_one_letter_code
_entity_poly.pdbx_strand_id
1 'polypeptide(L)'
;MRVYETSATEGAGPLQLHHQTGSRSFYSAFGANGAADAFLYLVQHRDLNEWEAGTGHLADAGTLVRDTVIASSNADAAVPFSAGVKDITNDIYEGAYDAR
;
A
#
# COMPACT_ATOMS: atom_id res chain seq x y z
N MET A 1 -13.59 7.39 7.86
CA MET A 1 -13.35 7.11 6.42
C MET A 1 -11.95 6.55 6.32
N ARG A 2 -11.82 5.31 5.84
CA ARG A 2 -10.52 4.62 5.73
C ARG A 2 -9.63 5.28 4.68
N VAL A 3 -8.31 5.17 4.85
CA VAL A 3 -7.36 5.51 3.78
C VAL A 3 -7.28 4.32 2.85
N TYR A 4 -7.69 4.49 1.59
CA TYR A 4 -7.76 3.39 0.65
C TYR A 4 -7.58 3.88 -0.78
N GLU A 5 -6.58 3.34 -1.45
CA GLU A 5 -6.27 3.60 -2.85
C GLU A 5 -5.91 2.27 -3.53
N THR A 6 -5.82 2.27 -4.86
CA THR A 6 -5.37 1.09 -5.61
C THR A 6 -4.12 1.39 -6.41
N SER A 7 -3.43 0.34 -6.84
CA SER A 7 -2.34 0.44 -7.81
C SER A 7 -2.45 -0.66 -8.86
N ALA A 8 -2.02 -0.34 -10.08
CA ALA A 8 -1.74 -1.33 -11.12
C ALA A 8 -0.24 -1.47 -11.41
N THR A 9 0.63 -0.78 -10.65
CA THR A 9 2.08 -0.82 -10.84
C THR A 9 2.61 -2.24 -10.65
N GLU A 10 3.50 -2.66 -11.55
CA GLU A 10 4.20 -3.95 -11.51
C GLU A 10 5.63 -3.79 -11.00
N GLY A 11 6.22 -4.89 -10.56
CA GLY A 11 7.57 -4.95 -10.03
C GLY A 11 7.67 -4.45 -8.58
N ALA A 12 8.92 -4.28 -8.13
CA ALA A 12 9.25 -3.89 -6.76
C ALA A 12 9.54 -2.40 -6.62
N GLY A 13 9.04 -1.54 -7.52
CA GLY A 13 9.25 -0.10 -7.46
C GLY A 13 8.30 0.62 -6.50
N PRO A 14 8.37 1.97 -6.46
CA PRO A 14 7.29 2.80 -5.93
C PRO A 14 5.97 2.53 -6.66
N LEU A 15 4.87 2.61 -5.94
CA LEU A 15 3.53 2.33 -6.46
C LEU A 15 2.80 3.63 -6.81
N GLN A 16 2.17 3.67 -7.99
CA GLN A 16 1.26 4.74 -8.35
C GLN A 16 -0.11 4.50 -7.69
N LEU A 17 -0.62 5.50 -7.01
CA LEU A 17 -1.86 5.45 -6.23
C LEU A 17 -3.04 6.01 -7.02
N HIS A 18 -4.16 5.30 -6.96
CA HIS A 18 -5.42 5.70 -7.53
C HIS A 18 -6.50 5.77 -6.46
N HIS A 19 -6.93 6.98 -6.16
CA HIS A 19 -7.96 7.26 -5.16
C HIS A 19 -9.28 6.53 -5.46
N GLN A 20 -9.95 6.05 -4.40
CA GLN A 20 -11.20 5.33 -4.48
C GLN A 20 -12.35 6.16 -3.92
N THR A 21 -13.47 6.22 -4.64
CA THR A 21 -14.66 6.95 -4.17
C THR A 21 -15.12 6.41 -2.82
N GLY A 22 -15.37 7.30 -1.86
CA GLY A 22 -15.78 6.92 -0.50
C GLY A 22 -14.63 6.56 0.44
N SER A 23 -13.36 6.71 0.04
CA SER A 23 -12.18 6.66 0.92
C SER A 23 -11.39 7.97 0.99
N ARG A 24 -10.48 8.10 1.96
CA ARG A 24 -9.46 9.16 1.97
C ARG A 24 -8.26 8.70 1.14
N SER A 25 -7.61 9.61 0.41
CA SER A 25 -6.30 9.33 -0.20
C SER A 25 -5.19 9.39 0.85
N PHE A 26 -4.06 8.73 0.59
CA PHE A 26 -2.86 8.87 1.42
C PHE A 26 -2.39 10.31 1.46
N TYR A 27 -2.43 11.03 0.34
CA TYR A 27 -2.04 12.44 0.29
C TYR A 27 -2.90 13.32 1.20
N SER A 28 -4.23 13.12 1.23
CA SER A 28 -5.11 13.85 2.14
C SER A 28 -4.92 13.49 3.61
N ALA A 29 -4.32 12.33 3.91
CA ALA A 29 -4.10 11.85 5.27
C ALA A 29 -2.73 12.24 5.82
N PHE A 30 -1.68 12.18 4.99
CA PHE A 30 -0.29 12.30 5.42
C PHE A 30 0.51 13.37 4.67
N GLY A 31 0.00 13.88 3.55
CA GLY A 31 0.71 14.79 2.66
C GLY A 31 1.87 14.12 1.92
N ALA A 32 2.46 14.84 0.96
CA ALA A 32 3.78 14.51 0.47
C ALA A 32 4.79 14.94 1.54
N ASN A 33 5.65 14.01 1.95
CA ASN A 33 6.57 14.21 3.07
C ASN A 33 8.02 13.90 2.68
N GLY A 34 8.27 13.06 1.66
CA GLY A 34 9.61 12.72 1.17
C GLY A 34 10.54 12.11 2.24
N ALA A 35 10.03 11.89 3.46
CA ALA A 35 10.76 11.46 4.63
C ALA A 35 10.46 9.97 4.82
N ALA A 36 11.50 9.16 4.89
CA ALA A 36 11.38 7.72 5.03
C ALA A 36 10.58 7.33 6.28
N ASP A 37 9.85 6.21 6.17
CA ASP A 37 9.09 5.55 7.23
C ASP A 37 7.98 6.41 7.86
N ALA A 38 7.37 7.30 7.09
CA ALA A 38 6.43 8.29 7.62
C ALA A 38 5.05 7.74 8.03
N PHE A 39 4.59 6.65 7.42
CA PHE A 39 3.32 6.00 7.77
C PHE A 39 3.34 4.50 7.45
N LEU A 40 2.44 3.74 8.08
CA LEU A 40 2.22 2.33 7.77
C LEU A 40 1.37 2.18 6.51
N TYR A 41 1.65 1.12 5.75
CA TYR A 41 0.81 0.66 4.65
C TYR A 41 0.64 -0.86 4.67
N LEU A 42 -0.44 -1.31 4.03
CA LEU A 42 -0.63 -2.67 3.54
C LEU A 42 -0.91 -2.60 2.04
N VAL A 43 -0.21 -3.41 1.24
CA VAL A 43 -0.50 -3.67 -0.17
C VAL A 43 -0.95 -5.12 -0.31
N GLN A 44 -2.08 -5.37 -0.96
CA GLN A 44 -2.61 -6.70 -1.22
C GLN A 44 -3.06 -6.81 -2.67
N HIS A 45 -2.50 -7.75 -3.42
CA HIS A 45 -3.02 -8.11 -4.73
C HIS A 45 -4.39 -8.78 -4.59
N ARG A 46 -5.36 -8.42 -5.44
CA ARG A 46 -6.73 -8.94 -5.35
C ARG A 46 -6.86 -10.41 -5.74
N ASP A 47 -6.14 -10.81 -6.78
CA ASP A 47 -6.28 -12.16 -7.37
C ASP A 47 -5.13 -13.12 -7.05
N LEU A 48 -3.97 -12.61 -6.63
CA LEU A 48 -2.75 -13.39 -6.38
C LEU A 48 -2.38 -13.29 -4.90
N ASN A 49 -1.67 -14.30 -4.39
CA ASN A 49 -1.14 -14.30 -3.02
C ASN A 49 0.14 -13.45 -2.92
N GLU A 50 0.03 -12.18 -3.31
CA GLU A 50 1.08 -11.18 -3.24
C GLU A 50 0.64 -10.09 -2.26
N TRP A 51 1.38 -9.92 -1.17
CA TRP A 51 1.05 -8.95 -0.14
C TRP A 51 2.29 -8.44 0.57
N GLU A 52 2.22 -7.20 1.02
CA GLU A 52 3.31 -6.56 1.74
C GLU A 52 2.76 -5.57 2.77
N ALA A 53 3.22 -5.68 4.00
CA ALA A 53 3.01 -4.68 5.04
C ALA A 53 4.36 -3.99 5.34
N GLY A 54 4.33 -2.67 5.50
CA GLY A 54 5.55 -1.90 5.69
C GLY A 54 5.30 -0.47 6.14
N THR A 55 6.39 0.27 6.28
CA THR A 55 6.38 1.72 6.38
C THR A 55 6.77 2.34 5.06
N GLY A 56 6.14 3.45 4.72
CA GLY A 56 6.36 4.15 3.47
C GLY A 56 6.14 5.65 3.60
N HIS A 57 6.40 6.32 2.48
CA HIS A 57 6.25 7.75 2.37
C HIS A 57 5.72 8.13 0.99
N LEU A 58 5.20 9.36 0.87
CA LEU A 58 4.74 9.89 -0.40
C LEU A 58 5.82 10.80 -0.99
N ALA A 59 6.38 10.41 -2.13
CA ALA A 59 7.35 11.22 -2.88
C ALA A 59 6.67 12.41 -3.58
N ASP A 60 5.41 12.22 -3.97
CA ASP A 60 4.51 13.24 -4.50
C ASP A 60 3.06 12.87 -4.12
N ALA A 61 2.05 13.54 -4.68
CA ALA A 61 0.66 13.31 -4.32
C ALA A 61 0.11 11.91 -4.69
N GLY A 62 0.79 11.14 -5.53
CA GLY A 62 0.33 9.85 -6.04
C GLY A 62 1.38 8.73 -6.02
N THR A 63 2.62 8.98 -5.56
CA THR A 63 3.69 7.99 -5.57
C THR A 63 4.04 7.52 -4.16
N LEU A 64 3.65 6.29 -3.82
CA LEU A 64 4.06 5.61 -2.59
C LEU A 64 5.44 4.97 -2.76
N VAL A 65 6.39 5.40 -1.94
CA VAL A 65 7.69 4.73 -1.76
C VAL A 65 7.60 3.77 -0.58
N ARG A 66 8.10 2.55 -0.78
CA ARG A 66 8.10 1.46 0.19
C ARG A 66 9.46 1.44 0.88
N ASP A 67 9.53 1.97 2.09
CA ASP A 67 10.79 2.23 2.79
C ASP A 67 11.29 1.00 3.54
N THR A 68 10.47 0.48 4.47
CA THR A 68 10.79 -0.71 5.26
C THR A 68 9.69 -1.74 5.14
N VAL A 69 10.04 -2.93 4.65
CA VAL A 69 9.13 -4.08 4.66
C VAL A 69 9.14 -4.68 6.06
N ILE A 70 7.97 -4.75 6.69
CA ILE A 70 7.77 -5.35 8.02
C ILE A 70 7.45 -6.84 7.89
N ALA A 71 6.61 -7.19 6.91
CA ALA A 71 6.27 -8.57 6.58
C ALA A 71 5.79 -8.65 5.13
N SER A 72 6.06 -9.76 4.44
CA SER A 72 5.60 -9.91 3.06
C SER A 72 5.46 -11.35 2.60
N SER A 73 4.77 -11.53 1.48
CA SER A 73 4.72 -12.79 0.73
C SER A 73 6.05 -13.14 0.02
N ASN A 74 7.08 -12.29 0.12
CA ASN A 74 8.39 -12.48 -0.49
C ASN A 74 9.49 -12.62 0.57
N ALA A 75 9.24 -13.40 1.62
CA ALA A 75 10.18 -13.67 2.72
C ALA A 75 10.74 -12.38 3.35
N ASP A 76 9.83 -11.48 3.72
CA ASP A 76 10.12 -10.17 4.32
C ASP A 76 10.95 -9.22 3.43
N ALA A 77 11.10 -9.54 2.15
CA ALA A 77 11.66 -8.64 1.14
C ALA A 77 10.56 -7.90 0.38
N ALA A 78 10.95 -6.86 -0.36
CA ALA A 78 10.08 -6.14 -1.28
C ALA A 78 9.38 -7.09 -2.27
N VAL A 79 8.06 -7.04 -2.37
CA VAL A 79 7.28 -7.88 -3.28
C VAL A 79 7.38 -7.32 -4.71
N PRO A 80 7.86 -8.11 -5.69
CA PRO A 80 7.76 -7.74 -7.10
C PRO A 80 6.36 -8.06 -7.59
N PHE A 81 5.44 -7.10 -7.48
CA PHE A 81 4.03 -7.35 -7.80
C PHE A 81 3.82 -7.65 -9.28
N SER A 82 3.00 -8.65 -9.57
CA SER A 82 2.59 -9.01 -10.93
C SER A 82 1.54 -8.04 -11.49
N ALA A 83 1.20 -8.17 -12.77
CA ALA A 83 0.09 -7.45 -13.40
C ALA A 83 -1.24 -7.73 -12.66
N GLY A 84 -2.05 -6.68 -12.47
CA GLY A 84 -3.32 -6.75 -11.75
C GLY A 84 -3.48 -5.61 -10.75
N VAL A 85 -4.64 -5.57 -10.09
CA VAL A 85 -5.01 -4.50 -9.13
C VAL A 85 -4.60 -4.89 -7.72
N LYS A 86 -3.95 -3.96 -7.04
CA LYS A 86 -3.57 -4.06 -5.64
C LYS A 86 -4.38 -3.06 -4.83
N ASP A 87 -4.89 -3.49 -3.70
CA ASP A 87 -5.50 -2.64 -2.70
C ASP A 87 -4.40 -2.12 -1.75
N ILE A 88 -4.43 -0.82 -1.46
CA ILE A 88 -3.45 -0.16 -0.60
C ILE A 88 -4.17 0.60 0.51
N THR A 89 -3.87 0.26 1.76
CA THR A 89 -4.53 0.84 2.95
C THR A 89 -3.52 1.24 4.02
N ASN A 90 -3.88 2.19 4.90
CA ASN A 90 -3.07 2.55 6.07
C ASN A 90 -3.52 1.83 7.35
N ASP A 91 -4.57 1.03 7.26
CA ASP A 91 -5.07 0.15 8.31
C ASP A 91 -4.83 -1.31 7.93
N ILE A 92 -4.66 -2.15 8.95
CA ILE A 92 -4.80 -3.59 8.79
C ILE A 92 -6.30 -3.80 8.57
N TYR A 93 -6.70 -4.28 7.41
CA TYR A 93 -8.10 -4.51 7.08
C TYR A 93 -8.78 -5.33 8.18
N GLU A 94 -9.68 -4.71 8.97
CA GLU A 94 -10.42 -5.41 10.04
C GLU A 94 -11.22 -6.60 9.52
N GLY A 95 -11.64 -6.60 8.25
CA GLY A 95 -12.36 -7.70 7.64
C GLY A 95 -11.50 -8.95 7.33
N ALA A 96 -10.22 -8.96 7.70
CA ALA A 96 -9.39 -10.18 7.67
C ALA A 96 -9.50 -10.99 8.99
N TYR A 97 -10.05 -10.42 10.06
CA TYR A 97 -10.26 -11.11 11.34
C TYR A 97 -11.74 -11.40 11.67
N ASP A 98 -12.69 -10.76 11.00
CA ASP A 98 -14.13 -10.97 11.20
C ASP A 98 -14.73 -12.01 10.23
N ALA A 99 -14.07 -13.17 10.15
CA ALA A 99 -14.58 -14.35 9.45
C ALA A 99 -14.51 -15.60 10.36
N ARG A 100 -14.94 -15.45 11.62
CA ARG A 100 -15.32 -16.57 12.50
C ARG A 100 -16.80 -16.51 12.82
#